data_AF-A0A2V8R051-F1
#
_entry.id   AF-A0A2V8R051-F1
#
_cell.length_a   1.000
_cell.length_b   1.000
_cell.length_c   1.000
_cell.angle_alpha   90.00
_cell.angle_beta   90.00
_cell.angle_gamma   90.00
#
_symmetry.space_group_name_H-M   'P 1'
#
loop_
_entity.id
_entity.type
_entity.pdbx_description
1 polymer ?
#
loop_
_entity_poly.entity_id
_entity_poly.type
_entity_poly.pdbx_seq_one_letter_code
_entity_poly.pdbx_strand_id
1 'polypeptide(L)'
;FFTASLDWTQIYTAALGTASLNPEYTRAYWEIEGGGDLVSSAGNDVKQPTPDETVAAVEKIFGFKFREDLLPALGNGVAVSVPYSYLTGKAMTEERMLDMMSGQGEKKVEKESEPGLIFIVSLNNADKVREILPRVLTALNFASMGAAVAPPEKREGFEIRAAGGVAYAILDNFLVVSEDARAVRHCIDSYAARRTLAATDSYRDSTQWQARQKLAEAYVSEALMRSTVENTKKVSGGSTDSLVRGLLAQLDLQPEPASYEVTNEGDALVHELRLPLSLIRAYAVSALISVKDAPVIGGETTALYTLNRIVYAEQAFKIHKEKKRYGTLEELVGEQLLEKDFNAHTEYKVELNAVGDRFEATATPKNYGKTGRRSFFVDETGTVRGADHGGKPATADDPPVD
;
A
#
# COMPACT_ATOMS: atom_id res chain seq x y z
N PHE A 1 1.68 9.37 -8.68
CA PHE A 1 0.54 10.29 -8.88
C PHE A 1 -0.13 9.86 -10.17
N PHE A 2 -1.45 9.77 -10.19
CA PHE A 2 -2.23 9.39 -11.36
C PHE A 2 -3.30 10.45 -11.58
N THR A 3 -3.58 10.80 -12.84
CA THR A 3 -4.66 11.69 -13.21
C THR A 3 -5.39 11.15 -14.44
N ALA A 4 -6.70 11.37 -14.51
CA ALA A 4 -7.51 10.97 -15.65
C ALA A 4 -8.65 11.95 -15.89
N SER A 5 -9.15 11.96 -17.12
CA SER A 5 -10.39 12.60 -17.50
C SER A 5 -11.47 11.53 -17.61
N LEU A 6 -12.50 11.63 -16.78
CA LEU A 6 -13.63 10.72 -16.74
C LEU A 6 -14.85 11.39 -17.37
N ASP A 7 -15.59 10.63 -18.17
CA ASP A 7 -16.95 11.00 -18.58
C ASP A 7 -17.93 10.41 -17.56
N TRP A 8 -18.26 11.22 -16.54
CA TRP A 8 -19.17 10.80 -15.47
C TRP A 8 -20.56 10.44 -15.97
N THR A 9 -21.01 11.06 -17.08
CA THR A 9 -22.32 10.78 -17.67
C THR A 9 -22.33 9.41 -18.33
N GLN A 10 -21.27 9.10 -19.08
CA GLN A 10 -21.10 7.78 -19.68
C GLN A 10 -20.95 6.69 -18.62
N ILE A 11 -20.14 6.93 -17.57
CA ILE A 11 -19.96 6.00 -16.45
C ILE A 11 -21.29 5.73 -15.75
N TYR A 12 -22.03 6.78 -15.41
CA TYR A 12 -23.35 6.66 -14.78
C TYR A 12 -24.33 5.87 -15.67
N THR A 13 -24.38 6.18 -16.97
CA THR A 13 -25.28 5.49 -17.92
C THR A 13 -24.91 4.00 -18.06
N ALA A 14 -23.62 3.69 -18.14
CA ALA A 14 -23.13 2.32 -18.22
C ALA A 14 -23.44 1.53 -16.94
N ALA A 15 -23.25 2.14 -15.77
CA ALA A 15 -23.56 1.52 -14.48
C ALA A 15 -25.04 1.13 -14.36
N LEU A 16 -25.95 2.00 -14.81
CA LEU A 16 -27.38 1.69 -14.87
C LEU A 16 -27.70 0.55 -15.85
N GLY A 17 -27.01 0.52 -16.99
CA GLY A 17 -27.12 -0.57 -17.96
C GLY A 17 -26.66 -1.92 -17.36
N THR A 18 -25.56 -1.94 -16.61
CA THR A 18 -25.04 -3.16 -15.97
C THR A 18 -25.88 -3.64 -14.78
N ALA A 19 -26.49 -2.73 -14.01
CA ALA A 19 -27.40 -3.09 -12.92
C ALA A 19 -28.64 -3.85 -13.41
N SER A 20 -29.03 -3.65 -14.68
CA SER A 20 -30.12 -4.40 -15.33
C SER A 20 -29.75 -5.84 -15.73
N LEU A 21 -28.46 -6.21 -15.68
CA LEU A 21 -27.95 -7.51 -16.13
C LEU A 21 -27.71 -8.53 -14.99
N ASN A 22 -27.80 -8.14 -13.72
CA ASN A 22 -27.62 -9.08 -12.61
C ASN A 22 -28.53 -8.80 -11.38
N PRO A 23 -29.81 -9.22 -11.45
CA PRO A 23 -30.80 -8.95 -10.39
C PRO A 23 -30.59 -9.71 -9.07
N GLU A 24 -29.64 -10.64 -8.98
CA GLU A 24 -29.34 -11.36 -7.74
C GLU A 24 -28.47 -10.54 -6.78
N TYR A 25 -27.61 -9.66 -7.29
CA TYR A 25 -26.71 -8.84 -6.45
C TYR A 25 -27.45 -7.71 -5.72
N THR A 26 -28.52 -7.17 -6.31
CA THR A 26 -29.37 -6.16 -5.67
C THR A 26 -30.16 -6.75 -4.50
N ARG A 27 -30.39 -8.06 -4.44
CA ARG A 27 -31.18 -8.71 -3.38
C ARG A 27 -30.44 -8.75 -2.03
N ALA A 28 -29.12 -8.88 -2.05
CA ALA A 28 -28.32 -9.12 -0.84
C ALA A 28 -28.08 -7.88 0.04
N TYR A 29 -28.27 -6.66 -0.48
CA TYR A 29 -27.97 -5.42 0.26
C TYR A 29 -29.18 -4.78 0.96
N TRP A 30 -30.42 -5.20 0.66
CA TRP A 30 -31.64 -4.57 1.19
C TRP A 30 -32.34 -5.34 2.32
N GLU A 31 -31.90 -6.56 2.68
CA GLU A 31 -32.53 -7.36 3.75
C GLU A 31 -31.93 -7.17 5.15
N ILE A 32 -30.99 -6.23 5.37
CA ILE A 32 -30.33 -6.06 6.69
C ILE A 32 -31.06 -5.05 7.61
N GLU A 33 -32.07 -4.33 7.14
CA GLU A 33 -32.91 -3.47 8.01
C GLU A 33 -34.13 -4.24 8.56
N GLY A 34 -33.88 -5.18 9.46
CA GLY A 34 -34.95 -5.82 10.21
C GLY A 34 -34.46 -7.04 10.98
N GLY A 35 -34.09 -6.85 12.24
CA GLY A 35 -33.80 -7.97 13.14
C GLY A 35 -35.00 -8.91 13.23
N GLY A 36 -34.86 -10.10 12.67
CA GLY A 36 -35.85 -11.16 12.69
C GLY A 36 -35.41 -12.29 11.76
N ASP A 37 -35.58 -13.53 12.21
CA ASP A 37 -35.13 -14.76 11.54
C ASP A 37 -35.32 -14.78 10.02
N LEU A 38 -34.35 -15.40 9.33
CA LEU A 38 -34.40 -15.79 7.92
C LEU A 38 -35.57 -16.75 7.69
N VAL A 39 -36.77 -16.21 7.53
CA VAL A 39 -37.92 -16.91 6.98
C VAL A 39 -37.95 -16.62 5.49
N SER A 40 -37.58 -17.61 4.68
CA SER A 40 -37.77 -17.57 3.23
C SER A 40 -39.28 -17.56 2.94
N SER A 41 -39.86 -16.37 2.85
CA SER A 41 -41.21 -16.17 2.35
C SER A 41 -41.23 -14.98 1.40
N ALA A 42 -40.70 -15.19 0.20
CA ALA A 42 -40.99 -14.34 -0.94
C ALA A 42 -41.80 -15.17 -1.94
N GLY A 43 -43.12 -14.91 -1.97
CA GLY A 43 -43.99 -15.39 -3.02
C GLY A 43 -43.55 -14.87 -4.40
N ASN A 44 -43.88 -15.62 -5.44
CA ASN A 44 -43.42 -15.46 -6.83
C ASN A 44 -43.89 -14.18 -7.57
N ASP A 45 -44.32 -13.11 -6.90
CA ASP A 45 -44.96 -11.94 -7.54
C ASP A 45 -44.46 -10.57 -7.04
N VAL A 46 -43.19 -10.44 -6.64
CA VAL A 46 -42.59 -9.11 -6.40
C VAL A 46 -41.93 -8.62 -7.68
N LYS A 47 -42.60 -7.69 -8.39
CA LYS A 47 -42.03 -6.99 -9.54
C LYS A 47 -40.75 -6.29 -9.11
N GLN A 48 -39.61 -6.70 -9.65
CA GLN A 48 -38.35 -6.04 -9.35
C GLN A 48 -38.37 -4.60 -9.86
N PRO A 49 -37.85 -3.64 -9.07
CA PRO A 49 -37.77 -2.26 -9.50
C PRO A 49 -36.86 -2.16 -10.72
N THR A 50 -37.28 -1.36 -11.69
CA THR A 50 -36.44 -0.96 -12.82
C THR A 50 -35.25 -0.13 -12.34
N PRO A 51 -34.14 -0.05 -13.10
CA PRO A 51 -33.00 0.79 -12.74
C PRO A 51 -33.40 2.25 -12.45
N ASP A 52 -34.37 2.79 -13.19
CA ASP A 52 -34.87 4.15 -12.97
C ASP A 52 -35.68 4.28 -11.67
N GLU A 53 -36.47 3.26 -11.30
CA GLU A 53 -37.17 3.23 -10.01
C GLU A 53 -36.19 3.12 -8.84
N THR A 54 -35.13 2.33 -8.98
CA THR A 54 -34.04 2.25 -7.98
C THR A 54 -33.32 3.58 -7.84
N VAL A 55 -32.96 4.23 -8.96
CA VAL A 55 -32.35 5.56 -8.94
C VAL A 55 -33.26 6.56 -8.26
N ALA A 56 -34.54 6.61 -8.62
CA ALA A 56 -35.49 7.55 -8.02
C ALA A 56 -35.66 7.33 -6.51
N ALA A 57 -35.64 6.07 -6.05
CA ALA A 57 -35.67 5.74 -4.62
C ALA A 57 -34.41 6.24 -3.90
N VAL A 58 -33.23 6.04 -4.51
CA VAL A 58 -31.95 6.53 -3.98
C VAL A 58 -31.91 8.06 -3.98
N GLU A 59 -32.26 8.73 -5.08
CA GLU A 59 -32.32 10.19 -5.18
C GLU A 59 -33.26 10.79 -4.12
N LYS A 60 -34.36 10.10 -3.78
CA LYS A 60 -35.26 10.49 -2.70
C LYS A 60 -34.60 10.37 -1.32
N ILE A 61 -33.81 9.33 -1.07
CA ILE A 61 -33.06 9.15 0.20
C ILE A 61 -31.98 10.23 0.32
N PHE A 62 -31.23 10.48 -0.75
CA PHE A 62 -30.13 11.43 -0.77
C PHE A 62 -30.60 12.89 -0.86
N GLY A 63 -31.82 13.13 -1.35
CA GLY A 63 -32.44 14.45 -1.44
C GLY A 63 -31.86 15.34 -2.55
N PHE A 64 -31.32 14.74 -3.61
CA PHE A 64 -30.86 15.42 -4.82
C PHE A 64 -30.91 14.46 -6.01
N LYS A 65 -30.87 14.99 -7.23
CA LYS A 65 -30.88 14.20 -8.46
C LYS A 65 -29.48 14.02 -9.02
N PHE A 66 -29.07 12.79 -9.31
CA PHE A 66 -27.73 12.50 -9.81
C PHE A 66 -27.45 13.22 -11.14
N ARG A 67 -28.39 13.14 -12.10
CA ARG A 67 -28.21 13.72 -13.44
C ARG A 67 -28.30 15.24 -13.48
N GLU A 68 -29.12 15.83 -12.63
CA GLU A 68 -29.42 17.26 -12.67
C GLU A 68 -28.55 18.06 -11.69
N ASP A 69 -28.19 17.47 -10.55
CA ASP A 69 -27.46 18.17 -9.48
C ASP A 69 -25.99 17.75 -9.40
N LEU A 70 -25.69 16.44 -9.32
CA LEU A 70 -24.33 15.96 -9.03
C LEU A 70 -23.45 15.91 -10.27
N LEU A 71 -23.88 15.23 -11.34
CA LEU A 71 -23.07 15.06 -12.56
C LEU A 71 -22.63 16.40 -13.18
N PRO A 72 -23.50 17.43 -13.30
CA PRO A 72 -23.08 18.72 -13.85
C PRO A 72 -22.12 19.48 -12.93
N ALA A 73 -22.14 19.21 -11.63
CA ALA A 73 -21.27 19.87 -10.66
C ALA A 73 -19.85 19.29 -10.64
N LEU A 74 -19.67 18.03 -11.06
CA LEU A 74 -18.37 17.40 -11.20
C LEU A 74 -17.70 17.80 -12.53
N GLY A 75 -16.43 18.16 -12.45
CA GLY A 75 -15.56 18.26 -13.61
C GLY A 75 -14.99 16.90 -13.98
N ASN A 76 -14.41 16.79 -15.18
CA ASN A 76 -13.96 15.50 -15.71
C ASN A 76 -12.63 15.04 -15.13
N GLY A 77 -11.81 15.95 -14.59
CA GLY A 77 -10.50 15.62 -14.04
C GLY A 77 -10.60 14.92 -12.68
N VAL A 78 -9.91 13.80 -12.54
CA VAL A 78 -9.64 13.13 -11.26
C VAL A 78 -8.15 12.91 -11.09
N ALA A 79 -7.66 12.95 -9.86
CA ALA A 79 -6.29 12.57 -9.54
C ALA A 79 -6.20 11.78 -8.24
N VAL A 80 -5.19 10.92 -8.17
CA VAL A 80 -4.86 10.10 -7.01
C VAL A 80 -3.38 10.23 -6.69
N SER A 81 -3.07 10.58 -5.44
CA SER A 81 -1.71 10.58 -4.90
C SER A 81 -1.58 9.48 -3.86
N VAL A 82 -0.62 8.57 -4.06
CA VAL A 82 -0.35 7.44 -3.17
C VAL A 82 1.08 7.57 -2.64
N PRO A 83 1.28 7.68 -1.32
CA PRO A 83 2.62 7.67 -0.73
C PRO A 83 3.32 6.33 -0.92
N TYR A 84 4.64 6.35 -1.02
CA TYR A 84 5.44 5.13 -1.22
C TYR A 84 5.28 4.08 -0.12
N SER A 85 5.01 4.51 1.12
CA SER A 85 4.74 3.61 2.25
C SER A 85 3.55 2.68 1.99
N TYR A 86 2.52 3.13 1.25
CA TYR A 86 1.35 2.30 0.92
C TYR A 86 1.69 1.22 -0.10
N LEU A 87 2.59 1.51 -1.04
CA LEU A 87 3.01 0.56 -2.08
C LEU A 87 3.96 -0.52 -1.53
N THR A 88 4.63 -0.25 -0.40
CA THR A 88 5.61 -1.16 0.21
C THR A 88 5.06 -1.95 1.39
N GLY A 89 3.77 -1.80 1.71
CA GLY A 89 3.17 -2.38 2.92
C GLY A 89 3.63 -1.72 4.23
N LYS A 90 4.63 -0.83 4.18
CA LYS A 90 5.15 -0.08 5.35
C LYS A 90 4.17 0.95 5.91
N ALA A 91 3.09 1.26 5.20
CA ALA A 91 2.02 2.12 5.70
C ALA A 91 1.20 1.46 6.82
N MET A 92 1.13 0.12 6.85
CA MET A 92 0.51 -0.67 7.92
C MET A 92 1.60 -1.13 8.88
N THR A 93 2.05 -0.22 9.75
CA THR A 93 2.88 -0.63 10.89
C THR A 93 2.00 -1.28 11.95
N GLU A 94 2.57 -2.18 12.75
CA GLU A 94 1.91 -2.80 13.90
C GLU A 94 1.36 -1.72 14.85
N GLU A 95 2.08 -0.60 15.02
CA GLU A 95 1.62 0.59 15.73
C GLU A 95 0.37 1.23 15.12
N ARG A 96 0.28 1.36 13.79
CA ARG A 96 -0.88 1.97 13.12
C ARG A 96 -2.10 1.05 13.14
N MET A 97 -1.87 -0.27 13.05
CA MET A 97 -2.91 -1.29 13.29
C MET A 97 -3.41 -1.24 14.74
N LEU A 98 -2.51 -1.10 15.72
CA LEU A 98 -2.87 -0.98 17.12
C LEU A 98 -3.61 0.33 17.43
N ASP A 99 -3.22 1.45 16.81
CA ASP A 99 -3.91 2.74 16.91
C ASP A 99 -5.34 2.68 16.35
N MET A 100 -5.51 2.02 15.18
CA MET A 100 -6.83 1.75 14.60
C MET A 100 -7.70 0.81 15.45
N MET A 101 -7.10 -0.13 16.19
CA MET A 101 -7.82 -1.12 17.01
C MET A 101 -8.06 -0.67 18.45
N SER A 102 -7.22 0.20 19.01
CA SER A 102 -7.21 0.46 20.46
C SER A 102 -8.17 1.55 20.88
N GLY A 103 -8.56 2.49 20.02
CA GLY A 103 -9.51 3.57 20.37
C GLY A 103 -9.12 4.37 21.63
N GLN A 104 -7.89 4.23 22.11
CA GLN A 104 -7.35 4.83 23.32
C GLN A 104 -6.05 5.53 22.94
N GLY A 105 -6.20 6.82 22.63
CA GLY A 105 -5.08 7.71 22.33
C GLY A 105 -4.20 7.92 23.55
N GLU A 106 -3.08 7.22 23.60
CA GLU A 106 -1.89 7.83 24.18
C GLU A 106 -1.45 8.95 23.24
N LYS A 107 -1.42 10.18 23.76
CA LYS A 107 -0.95 11.38 23.06
C LYS A 107 0.53 11.27 22.71
N LYS A 108 0.87 10.53 21.65
CA LYS A 108 2.04 10.86 20.84
C LYS A 108 1.78 12.23 20.23
N VAL A 109 2.84 13.03 20.06
CA VAL A 109 2.77 14.30 19.33
C VAL A 109 2.40 13.94 17.88
N GLU A 110 1.11 13.92 17.61
CA GLU A 110 0.56 13.63 16.30
C GLU A 110 1.08 14.70 15.36
N LYS A 111 1.81 14.31 14.32
CA LYS A 111 2.27 15.30 13.34
C LYS A 111 1.05 15.98 12.75
N GLU A 112 1.04 17.31 12.82
CA GLU A 112 -0.11 18.12 12.46
C GLU A 112 -0.49 17.93 10.97
N SER A 113 0.50 17.65 10.11
CA SER A 113 0.39 17.54 8.65
C SER A 113 1.40 16.52 8.11
N GLU A 114 0.95 15.51 7.35
CA GLU A 114 1.78 14.43 6.78
C GLU A 114 1.29 13.97 5.39
N PRO A 115 2.18 13.45 4.52
CA PRO A 115 1.78 12.84 3.26
C PRO A 115 0.87 11.62 3.49
N GLY A 116 -0.26 11.56 2.78
CA GLY A 116 -1.21 10.46 2.83
C GLY A 116 -1.84 10.17 1.47
N LEU A 117 -2.72 9.17 1.43
CA LEU A 117 -3.55 8.88 0.26
C LEU A 117 -4.51 10.04 0.01
N ILE A 118 -4.48 10.62 -1.18
CA ILE A 118 -5.35 11.75 -1.54
C ILE A 118 -6.05 11.44 -2.87
N PHE A 119 -7.36 11.65 -2.88
CA PHE A 119 -8.19 11.71 -4.08
C PHE A 119 -8.54 13.17 -4.36
N ILE A 120 -8.43 13.58 -5.61
CA ILE A 120 -8.77 14.93 -6.06
C ILE A 120 -9.77 14.80 -7.19
N VAL A 121 -10.87 15.55 -7.13
CA VAL A 121 -11.89 15.59 -8.18
C VAL A 121 -12.08 17.05 -8.57
N SER A 122 -11.90 17.36 -9.85
CA SER A 122 -12.23 18.69 -10.38
C SER A 122 -13.72 18.94 -10.31
N LEU A 123 -14.11 20.19 -10.10
CA LEU A 123 -15.48 20.63 -9.89
C LEU A 123 -15.81 21.72 -10.92
N ASN A 124 -16.95 21.57 -11.59
CA ASN A 124 -17.54 22.64 -12.39
C ASN A 124 -18.35 23.61 -11.50
N ASN A 125 -18.88 23.11 -10.38
CA ASN A 125 -19.66 23.90 -9.42
C ASN A 125 -19.35 23.48 -7.98
N ALA A 126 -18.34 24.12 -7.39
CA ALA A 126 -17.89 23.86 -6.03
C ALA A 126 -18.99 24.12 -4.98
N ASP A 127 -19.82 25.15 -5.17
CA ASP A 127 -20.88 25.50 -4.22
C ASP A 127 -21.97 24.43 -4.17
N LYS A 128 -22.36 23.90 -5.33
CA LYS A 128 -23.32 22.81 -5.42
C LYS A 128 -22.79 21.53 -4.77
N VAL A 129 -21.51 21.20 -4.98
CA VAL A 129 -20.88 20.06 -4.30
C VAL A 129 -20.82 20.27 -2.78
N ARG A 130 -20.54 21.49 -2.31
CA ARG A 130 -20.56 21.81 -0.87
C ARG A 130 -21.93 21.58 -0.23
N GLU A 131 -23.01 21.83 -0.97
CA GLU A 131 -24.39 21.55 -0.52
C GLU A 131 -24.71 20.04 -0.47
N ILE A 132 -24.29 19.30 -1.50
CA ILE A 132 -24.64 17.88 -1.69
C ILE A 132 -23.79 16.94 -0.81
N LEU A 133 -22.49 17.21 -0.70
CA LEU A 133 -21.51 16.28 -0.14
C LEU A 133 -21.82 15.82 1.30
N PRO A 134 -22.28 16.67 2.24
CA PRO A 134 -22.68 16.21 3.56
C PRO A 134 -23.79 15.13 3.51
N ARG A 135 -24.77 15.26 2.61
CA ARG A 135 -25.85 14.29 2.46
C ARG A 135 -25.33 12.97 1.91
N VAL A 136 -24.40 13.02 0.96
CA VAL A 136 -23.72 11.83 0.41
C VAL A 136 -22.96 11.09 1.50
N LEU A 137 -22.17 11.80 2.31
CA LEU A 137 -21.38 11.18 3.38
C LEU A 137 -22.27 10.56 4.47
N THR A 138 -23.37 11.22 4.83
CA THR A 138 -24.35 10.65 5.77
C THR A 138 -25.03 9.41 5.21
N ALA A 139 -25.49 9.45 3.97
CA ALA A 139 -26.20 8.31 3.35
C ALA A 139 -25.29 7.09 3.14
N LEU A 140 -24.00 7.29 2.89
CA LEU A 140 -23.00 6.23 2.78
C LEU A 140 -22.43 5.78 4.14
N ASN A 141 -22.97 6.27 5.25
CA ASN A 141 -22.53 5.97 6.62
C ASN A 141 -21.06 6.36 6.91
N PHE A 142 -20.47 7.25 6.10
CA PHE A 142 -19.18 7.89 6.39
C PHE A 142 -19.30 9.03 7.40
N ALA A 143 -20.52 9.45 7.75
CA ALA A 143 -20.73 10.51 8.73
C ALA A 143 -22.02 10.27 9.52
N SER A 144 -21.94 10.31 10.86
CA SER A 144 -23.13 10.56 11.65
C SER A 144 -23.63 11.98 11.37
N MET A 145 -24.95 12.22 11.46
CA MET A 145 -25.51 13.57 11.21
C MET A 145 -24.88 14.66 12.09
N GLY A 146 -24.34 14.32 13.26
CA GLY A 146 -23.61 15.25 14.12
C GLY A 146 -22.18 15.55 13.67
N ALA A 147 -21.46 14.57 13.11
CA ALA A 147 -20.09 14.74 12.64
C ALA A 147 -20.01 15.55 11.33
N ALA A 148 -20.98 15.40 10.43
CA ALA A 148 -21.06 16.20 9.19
C ALA A 148 -21.25 17.70 9.44
N VAL A 149 -21.77 18.07 10.62
CA VAL A 149 -22.14 19.43 11.02
C VAL A 149 -21.15 20.02 12.04
N ALA A 150 -20.10 19.28 12.42
CA ALA A 150 -19.02 19.82 13.26
C ALA A 150 -18.40 21.08 12.61
N PRO A 151 -17.98 22.08 13.42
CA PRO A 151 -17.32 23.26 12.90
C PRO A 151 -16.10 22.84 12.05
N PRO A 152 -15.94 23.39 10.84
CA PRO A 152 -14.78 23.07 10.02
C PRO A 152 -13.50 23.59 10.69
N GLU A 153 -12.44 22.81 10.60
CA GLU A 153 -11.10 23.31 10.86
C GLU A 153 -10.74 24.31 9.74
N LYS A 154 -10.10 25.42 10.09
CA LYS A 154 -9.60 26.40 9.11
C LYS A 154 -8.09 26.28 8.99
N ARG A 155 -7.58 26.20 7.77
CA ARG A 155 -6.14 26.15 7.48
C ARG A 155 -5.83 26.85 6.16
N GLU A 156 -4.91 27.80 6.18
CA GLU A 156 -4.52 28.60 5.00
C GLU A 156 -5.72 29.19 4.20
N GLY A 157 -6.80 29.55 4.90
CA GLY A 157 -8.02 30.08 4.28
C GLY A 157 -9.01 29.03 3.76
N PHE A 158 -8.70 27.74 3.85
CA PHE A 158 -9.57 26.64 3.46
C PHE A 158 -10.26 25.99 4.66
N GLU A 159 -11.45 25.45 4.43
CA GLU A 159 -12.21 24.67 5.41
C GLU A 159 -11.95 23.17 5.23
N ILE A 160 -11.50 22.51 6.30
CA ILE A 160 -11.31 21.07 6.38
C ILE A 160 -12.45 20.50 7.21
N ARG A 161 -13.10 19.46 6.68
CA ARG A 161 -14.15 18.72 7.37
C ARG A 161 -13.72 17.27 7.52
N ALA A 162 -13.79 16.76 8.73
CA ALA A 162 -13.56 15.36 9.04
C ALA A 162 -14.88 14.72 9.49
N ALA A 163 -15.25 13.60 8.88
CA ALA A 163 -16.42 12.84 9.23
C ALA A 163 -16.16 11.33 9.03
N GLY A 164 -16.38 10.55 10.10
CA GLY A 164 -16.38 9.07 10.10
C GLY A 164 -15.31 8.40 9.25
N GLY A 165 -14.04 8.71 9.52
CA GLY A 165 -12.89 8.07 8.86
C GLY A 165 -12.55 8.64 7.48
N VAL A 166 -13.14 9.77 7.11
CA VAL A 166 -12.81 10.53 5.90
C VAL A 166 -12.62 12.00 6.28
N ALA A 167 -11.66 12.65 5.64
CA ALA A 167 -11.54 14.10 5.65
C ALA A 167 -11.56 14.66 4.24
N TYR A 168 -12.12 15.85 4.08
CA TYR A 168 -12.15 16.54 2.81
C TYR A 168 -12.02 18.06 2.96
N ALA A 169 -11.62 18.69 1.86
CA ALA A 169 -11.63 20.13 1.69
C ALA A 169 -11.96 20.47 0.23
N ILE A 170 -12.55 21.63 0.00
CA ILE A 170 -12.73 22.17 -1.35
C ILE A 170 -11.71 23.30 -1.54
N LEU A 171 -10.74 23.07 -2.40
CA LEU A 171 -9.67 24.02 -2.75
C LEU A 171 -9.99 24.58 -4.14
N ASP A 172 -10.49 25.82 -4.18
CA ASP A 172 -10.99 26.45 -5.41
C ASP A 172 -12.04 25.55 -6.09
N ASN A 173 -11.70 25.01 -7.26
CA ASN A 173 -12.56 24.13 -8.06
C ASN A 173 -12.15 22.64 -7.93
N PHE A 174 -11.56 22.24 -6.81
CA PHE A 174 -11.17 20.85 -6.57
C PHE A 174 -11.67 20.37 -5.22
N LEU A 175 -12.34 19.22 -5.22
CA LEU A 175 -12.62 18.44 -4.02
C LEU A 175 -11.41 17.56 -3.71
N VAL A 176 -10.81 17.74 -2.54
CA VAL A 176 -9.71 16.93 -2.01
C VAL A 176 -10.28 16.04 -0.91
N VAL A 177 -10.09 14.72 -1.02
CA VAL A 177 -10.59 13.71 -0.07
C VAL A 177 -9.46 12.79 0.35
N SER A 178 -9.44 12.43 1.64
CA SER A 178 -8.51 11.46 2.22
C SER A 178 -9.16 10.69 3.36
N GLU A 179 -8.52 9.63 3.83
CA GLU A 179 -8.91 8.89 5.05
C GLU A 179 -8.66 9.68 6.34
N ASP A 180 -7.86 10.75 6.28
CA ASP A 180 -7.47 11.52 7.46
C ASP A 180 -7.25 13.01 7.13
N ALA A 181 -7.62 13.88 8.07
CA ALA A 181 -7.37 15.31 8.02
C ALA A 181 -5.88 15.65 7.89
N ARG A 182 -4.95 14.86 8.45
CA ARG A 182 -3.50 15.09 8.33
C ARG A 182 -3.03 15.18 6.87
N ALA A 183 -3.57 14.32 6.00
CA ALA A 183 -3.24 14.32 4.58
C ALA A 183 -3.87 15.50 3.82
N VAL A 184 -5.10 15.89 4.19
CA VAL A 184 -5.78 17.07 3.63
C VAL A 184 -5.02 18.35 4.01
N ARG A 185 -4.58 18.46 5.27
CA ARG A 185 -3.72 19.55 5.75
C ARG A 185 -2.42 19.62 4.94
N HIS A 186 -1.77 18.48 4.71
CA HIS A 186 -0.55 18.41 3.91
C HIS A 186 -0.77 18.87 2.46
N CYS A 187 -1.92 18.53 1.87
CA CYS A 187 -2.31 19.01 0.55
C CYS A 187 -2.46 20.54 0.52
N ILE A 188 -3.19 21.10 1.49
CA ILE A 188 -3.41 22.54 1.64
C ILE A 188 -2.08 23.28 1.86
N ASP A 189 -1.24 22.81 2.78
CA ASP A 189 0.08 23.40 3.07
C ASP A 189 0.97 23.39 1.82
N SER A 190 0.92 22.32 1.04
CA SER A 190 1.70 22.18 -0.20
C SER A 190 1.17 23.12 -1.29
N TYR A 191 -0.15 23.28 -1.40
CA TYR A 191 -0.78 24.22 -2.32
C TYR A 191 -0.43 25.67 -1.98
N ALA A 192 -0.66 26.08 -0.73
CA ALA A 192 -0.37 27.44 -0.24
C ALA A 192 1.12 27.80 -0.39
N ALA A 193 2.02 26.86 -0.10
CA ALA A 193 3.46 27.05 -0.26
C ALA A 193 3.97 26.90 -1.71
N ARG A 194 3.09 26.67 -2.69
CA ARG A 194 3.43 26.39 -4.11
C ARG A 194 4.41 25.22 -4.29
N ARG A 195 4.36 24.23 -3.40
CA ARG A 195 5.13 22.98 -3.48
C ARG A 195 4.30 21.86 -4.10
N THR A 196 3.63 22.17 -5.20
CA THR A 196 2.80 21.21 -5.93
C THR A 196 3.65 20.45 -6.94
N LEU A 197 3.18 19.27 -7.37
CA LEU A 197 3.86 18.50 -8.40
C LEU A 197 4.04 19.32 -9.70
N ALA A 198 3.00 20.07 -10.09
CA ALA A 198 3.01 20.96 -11.24
C ALA A 198 4.02 22.11 -11.15
N ALA A 199 4.47 22.47 -9.95
CA ALA A 199 5.51 23.47 -9.75
C ALA A 199 6.94 22.92 -9.93
N THR A 200 7.11 21.61 -10.06
CA THR A 200 8.43 20.99 -10.23
C THR A 200 8.83 20.91 -11.71
N ASP A 201 10.08 21.27 -12.02
CA ASP A 201 10.62 21.18 -13.39
C ASP A 201 10.60 19.74 -13.90
N SER A 202 11.02 18.77 -13.08
CA SER A 202 11.01 17.35 -13.44
C SER A 202 9.63 16.86 -13.91
N TYR A 203 8.55 17.23 -13.20
CA TYR A 203 7.20 16.91 -13.66
C TYR A 203 6.88 17.63 -14.96
N ARG A 204 7.06 18.95 -15.02
CA ARG A 204 6.72 19.75 -16.21
C ARG A 204 7.47 19.29 -17.46
N ASP A 205 8.76 19.00 -17.36
CA ASP A 205 9.58 18.56 -18.47
C ASP A 205 9.15 17.17 -18.95
N SER A 206 8.71 16.31 -18.02
CA SER A 206 8.23 14.96 -18.33
C SER A 206 6.79 14.89 -18.87
N THR A 207 5.96 15.91 -18.63
CA THR A 207 4.51 15.88 -18.95
C THR A 207 4.03 17.04 -19.83
N GLN A 208 4.69 18.19 -19.91
CA GLN A 208 4.18 19.37 -20.64
C GLN A 208 4.78 19.54 -22.04
N TRP A 209 5.40 18.51 -22.62
CA TRP A 209 6.08 18.62 -23.91
C TRP A 209 5.15 19.05 -25.06
N GLN A 210 3.83 18.75 -25.00
CA GLN A 210 2.85 19.29 -25.94
C GLN A 210 1.56 19.72 -25.25
N ALA A 211 1.00 20.87 -25.65
CA ALA A 211 -0.34 21.31 -25.26
C ALA A 211 -1.40 20.44 -25.96
N ARG A 212 -1.61 19.22 -25.44
CA ARG A 212 -2.58 18.25 -25.95
C ARG A 212 -3.69 18.02 -24.92
N GLN A 213 -4.89 17.68 -25.40
CA GLN A 213 -5.93 17.18 -24.52
C GLN A 213 -5.55 15.77 -24.05
N LYS A 214 -5.17 15.66 -22.78
CA LYS A 214 -4.86 14.39 -22.13
C LYS A 214 -6.13 13.76 -21.57
N LEU A 215 -6.35 12.49 -21.90
CA LEU A 215 -7.42 11.67 -21.35
C LEU A 215 -6.97 10.94 -20.08
N ALA A 216 -5.70 10.56 -19.99
CA ALA A 216 -5.12 9.96 -18.80
C ALA A 216 -3.63 10.27 -18.73
N GLU A 217 -3.09 10.35 -17.52
CA GLU A 217 -1.67 10.48 -17.26
C GLU A 217 -1.31 9.76 -15.94
N ALA A 218 -0.28 8.93 -15.99
CA ALA A 218 0.38 8.39 -14.82
C ALA A 218 1.78 9.00 -14.72
N TYR A 219 2.17 9.42 -13.52
CA TYR A 219 3.49 9.94 -13.25
C TYR A 219 4.09 9.26 -12.02
N VAL A 220 5.31 8.74 -12.20
CA VAL A 220 6.12 8.17 -11.15
C VAL A 220 7.36 9.05 -10.94
N SER A 221 7.53 9.54 -9.72
CA SER A 221 8.55 10.52 -9.40
C SER A 221 9.97 9.96 -9.51
N GLU A 222 10.91 10.87 -9.79
CA GLU A 222 12.33 10.58 -9.74
C GLU A 222 12.75 9.93 -8.40
N ALA A 223 12.26 10.44 -7.27
CA ALA A 223 12.58 9.89 -5.95
C ALA A 223 12.16 8.41 -5.81
N LEU A 224 10.99 8.05 -6.36
CA LEU A 224 10.54 6.66 -6.35
C LEU A 224 11.37 5.79 -7.31
N MET A 225 11.70 6.31 -8.49
CA MET A 225 12.59 5.63 -9.44
C MET A 225 13.99 5.39 -8.85
N ARG A 226 14.54 6.39 -8.15
CA ARG A 226 15.79 6.32 -7.39
C ARG A 226 15.73 5.21 -6.34
N SER A 227 14.67 5.21 -5.52
CA SER A 227 14.46 4.19 -4.49
C SER A 227 14.40 2.78 -5.07
N THR A 228 13.77 2.59 -6.23
CA THR A 228 13.73 1.29 -6.91
C THR A 228 15.12 0.85 -7.36
N VAL A 229 15.89 1.74 -8.00
CA VAL A 229 17.26 1.45 -8.43
C VAL A 229 18.18 1.16 -7.24
N GLU A 230 18.11 1.96 -6.18
CA GLU A 230 18.88 1.76 -4.94
C GLU A 230 18.52 0.44 -4.26
N ASN A 231 17.24 0.09 -4.20
CA ASN A 231 16.81 -1.19 -3.65
C ASN A 231 17.32 -2.35 -4.51
N THR A 232 17.26 -2.25 -5.84
CA THR A 232 17.88 -3.24 -6.72
C THR A 232 19.37 -3.35 -6.43
N LYS A 233 20.12 -2.25 -6.33
CA LYS A 233 21.55 -2.25 -5.95
C LYS A 233 21.79 -2.92 -4.59
N LYS A 234 20.96 -2.65 -3.58
CA LYS A 234 21.06 -3.25 -2.25
C LYS A 234 20.87 -4.77 -2.28
N VAL A 235 19.82 -5.25 -2.93
CA VAL A 235 19.50 -6.70 -3.03
C VAL A 235 20.58 -7.44 -3.85
N SER A 236 21.11 -6.77 -4.86
CA SER A 236 22.01 -7.35 -5.86
C SER A 236 23.50 -7.22 -5.55
N GLY A 237 23.88 -6.27 -4.68
CA GLY A 237 25.27 -5.80 -4.55
C GLY A 237 26.28 -6.87 -4.16
N GLY A 238 25.83 -8.00 -3.59
CA GLY A 238 26.70 -9.12 -3.26
C GLY A 238 26.80 -10.22 -4.33
N SER A 239 26.09 -10.15 -5.46
CA SER A 239 26.14 -11.21 -6.48
C SER A 239 27.58 -11.43 -6.97
N THR A 240 27.99 -12.69 -7.14
CA THR A 240 29.31 -13.06 -7.68
C THR A 240 29.29 -13.28 -9.19
N ASP A 241 28.11 -13.29 -9.82
CA ASP A 241 27.98 -13.49 -11.25
C ASP A 241 28.49 -12.26 -12.03
N SER A 242 29.38 -12.50 -12.99
CA SER A 242 30.04 -11.44 -13.77
C SER A 242 29.07 -10.59 -14.61
N LEU A 243 27.98 -11.19 -15.12
CA LEU A 243 26.97 -10.47 -15.90
C LEU A 243 26.13 -9.59 -14.98
N VAL A 244 25.74 -10.11 -13.81
CA VAL A 244 25.03 -9.32 -12.80
C VAL A 244 25.89 -8.14 -12.36
N ARG A 245 27.15 -8.36 -11.98
CA ARG A 245 28.07 -7.28 -11.60
C ARG A 245 28.27 -6.24 -12.71
N GLY A 246 28.41 -6.68 -13.95
CA GLY A 246 28.54 -5.79 -15.11
C GLY A 246 27.31 -4.89 -15.28
N LEU A 247 26.11 -5.44 -15.16
CA LEU A 247 24.87 -4.66 -15.25
C LEU A 247 24.66 -3.74 -14.04
N LEU A 248 25.07 -4.18 -12.84
CA LEU A 248 25.02 -3.34 -11.63
C LEU A 248 25.91 -2.11 -11.74
N ALA A 249 27.12 -2.26 -12.28
CA ALA A 249 28.00 -1.13 -12.54
C ALA A 249 27.38 -0.12 -13.53
N GLN A 250 26.45 -0.57 -14.38
CA GLN A 250 25.72 0.28 -15.32
C GLN A 250 24.44 0.90 -14.75
N LEU A 251 24.08 0.61 -13.49
CA LEU A 251 22.96 1.24 -12.77
C LEU A 251 23.34 2.60 -12.16
N ASP A 252 24.52 3.15 -12.47
CA ASP A 252 24.92 4.47 -12.02
C ASP A 252 24.23 5.55 -12.85
N LEU A 253 23.00 5.86 -12.45
CA LEU A 253 22.06 6.60 -13.28
C LEU A 253 21.43 7.73 -12.48
N GLN A 254 21.48 8.93 -13.08
CA GLN A 254 20.54 10.01 -12.75
C GLN A 254 19.14 9.41 -12.87
N PRO A 255 18.37 9.36 -11.79
CA PRO A 255 17.01 8.88 -11.89
C PRO A 255 16.22 9.90 -12.70
N GLU A 256 15.35 9.38 -13.54
CA GLU A 256 14.43 10.14 -14.37
C GLU A 256 13.02 9.66 -14.01
N PRO A 257 11.99 10.50 -14.11
CA PRO A 257 10.63 10.06 -13.90
C PRO A 257 10.20 9.05 -14.96
N ALA A 258 9.24 8.21 -14.61
CA ALA A 258 8.48 7.42 -15.58
C ALA A 258 7.10 8.06 -15.76
N SER A 259 6.62 8.10 -16.99
CA SER A 259 5.29 8.61 -17.29
C SER A 259 4.57 7.77 -18.32
N TYR A 260 3.25 7.81 -18.25
CA TYR A 260 2.36 7.25 -19.25
C TYR A 260 1.28 8.26 -19.53
N GLU A 261 0.92 8.46 -20.79
CA GLU A 261 -0.16 9.36 -21.15
C GLU A 261 -1.02 8.80 -22.29
N VAL A 262 -2.28 9.21 -22.28
CA VAL A 262 -3.26 8.93 -23.34
C VAL A 262 -3.76 10.25 -23.88
N THR A 263 -3.61 10.46 -25.18
CA THR A 263 -4.08 11.67 -25.87
C THR A 263 -5.04 11.32 -27.00
N ASN A 264 -6.01 12.19 -27.23
CA ASN A 264 -6.88 12.09 -28.40
C ASN A 264 -6.33 12.95 -29.55
N GLU A 265 -5.96 12.33 -30.66
CA GLU A 265 -5.47 13.01 -31.88
C GLU A 265 -6.55 13.15 -32.96
N GLY A 266 -7.83 13.03 -32.57
CA GLY A 266 -8.99 13.20 -33.45
C GLY A 266 -9.50 11.85 -33.95
N ASP A 267 -8.74 11.17 -34.80
CA ASP A 267 -9.09 9.85 -35.35
C ASP A 267 -8.44 8.68 -34.62
N ALA A 268 -7.45 8.94 -33.76
CA ALA A 268 -6.74 7.93 -33.00
C ALA A 268 -6.54 8.33 -31.53
N LEU A 269 -6.59 7.32 -30.66
CA LEU A 269 -6.08 7.39 -29.30
C LEU A 269 -4.60 7.02 -29.32
N VAL A 270 -3.74 7.95 -28.91
CA VAL A 270 -2.31 7.72 -28.81
C VAL A 270 -1.95 7.44 -27.36
N HIS A 271 -1.26 6.32 -27.15
CA HIS A 271 -0.73 5.90 -25.86
C HIS A 271 0.78 6.06 -25.89
N GLU A 272 1.32 6.86 -24.99
CA GLU A 272 2.76 7.09 -24.89
C GLU A 272 3.27 6.62 -23.51
N LEU A 273 4.28 5.75 -23.51
CA LEU A 273 4.92 5.23 -22.30
C LEU A 273 6.39 5.66 -22.31
N ARG A 274 6.77 6.48 -21.33
CA ARG A 274 8.15 6.92 -21.10
C ARG A 274 8.73 6.17 -19.91
N LEU A 275 9.67 5.28 -20.21
CA LEU A 275 10.42 4.54 -19.19
C LEU A 275 11.88 4.98 -19.24
N PRO A 276 12.46 5.39 -18.10
CA PRO A 276 13.86 5.71 -18.07
C PRO A 276 14.68 4.43 -18.24
N LEU A 277 15.79 4.52 -18.99
CA LEU A 277 16.63 3.36 -19.27
C LEU A 277 17.18 2.71 -17.98
N SER A 278 17.31 3.50 -16.91
CA SER A 278 17.67 3.05 -15.58
C SER A 278 16.70 2.06 -14.97
N LEU A 279 15.41 2.29 -15.14
CA LEU A 279 14.38 1.38 -14.68
C LEU A 279 14.43 0.07 -15.47
N ILE A 280 14.56 0.13 -16.79
CA ILE A 280 14.67 -1.06 -17.65
C ILE A 280 15.88 -1.91 -17.22
N ARG A 281 17.04 -1.27 -16.99
CA ARG A 281 18.24 -1.96 -16.49
C ARG A 281 18.03 -2.55 -15.10
N ALA A 282 17.38 -1.83 -14.19
CA ALA A 282 17.10 -2.33 -12.84
C ALA A 282 16.20 -3.58 -12.88
N TYR A 283 15.17 -3.60 -13.73
CA TYR A 283 14.35 -4.80 -13.94
C TYR A 283 15.14 -5.96 -14.56
N ALA A 284 15.97 -5.70 -15.57
CA ALA A 284 16.81 -6.73 -16.17
C ALA A 284 17.78 -7.35 -15.15
N VAL A 285 18.39 -6.52 -14.30
CA VAL A 285 19.22 -6.96 -13.17
C VAL A 285 18.42 -7.80 -12.20
N SER A 286 17.26 -7.34 -11.74
CA SER A 286 16.40 -8.08 -10.81
C SER A 286 15.99 -9.45 -11.36
N ALA A 287 15.59 -9.52 -12.63
CA ALA A 287 15.25 -10.78 -13.30
C ALA A 287 16.44 -11.72 -13.47
N LEU A 288 17.64 -11.19 -13.74
CA LEU A 288 18.85 -12.01 -13.81
C LEU A 288 19.23 -12.56 -12.44
N ILE A 289 19.11 -11.75 -11.37
CA ILE A 289 19.37 -12.18 -9.99
C ILE A 289 18.41 -13.29 -9.58
N SER A 290 17.11 -13.17 -9.89
CA SER A 290 16.14 -14.21 -9.55
C SER A 290 16.43 -15.55 -10.22
N VAL A 291 17.26 -15.58 -11.27
CA VAL A 291 17.71 -16.81 -11.93
C VAL A 291 19.10 -17.25 -11.44
N LYS A 292 20.06 -16.34 -11.44
CA LYS A 292 21.49 -16.63 -11.17
C LYS A 292 21.78 -16.81 -9.69
N ASP A 293 21.11 -16.04 -8.85
CA ASP A 293 21.29 -16.04 -7.40
C ASP A 293 20.14 -16.79 -6.70
N ALA A 294 19.24 -17.46 -7.44
CA ALA A 294 18.16 -18.26 -6.86
C ALA A 294 18.64 -19.23 -5.75
N PRO A 295 19.77 -19.96 -5.91
CA PRO A 295 20.27 -20.82 -4.84
C PRO A 295 20.72 -20.05 -3.59
N VAL A 296 21.29 -18.85 -3.77
CA VAL A 296 21.68 -17.97 -2.66
C VAL A 296 20.46 -17.43 -1.94
N ILE A 297 19.48 -16.91 -2.68
CA ILE A 297 18.23 -16.37 -2.13
C ILE A 297 17.47 -17.46 -1.39
N GLY A 298 17.35 -18.64 -2.00
CA GLY A 298 16.70 -19.80 -1.40
C GLY A 298 17.40 -20.22 -0.10
N GLY A 299 18.72 -20.37 -0.12
CA GLY A 299 19.48 -20.77 1.08
C GLY A 299 19.38 -19.76 2.22
N GLU A 300 19.49 -18.45 1.94
CA GLU A 300 19.31 -17.39 2.94
C GLU A 300 17.89 -17.37 3.52
N THR A 301 16.87 -17.52 2.66
CA THR A 301 15.46 -17.59 3.09
C THR A 301 15.21 -18.79 4.00
N THR A 302 15.73 -19.97 3.62
CA THR A 302 15.63 -21.17 4.44
C THR A 302 16.37 -21.00 5.77
N ALA A 303 17.54 -20.38 5.80
CA ALA A 303 18.27 -20.12 7.03
C ALA A 303 17.49 -19.23 8.02
N LEU A 304 16.88 -18.14 7.52
CA LEU A 304 16.02 -17.28 8.34
C LEU A 304 14.81 -18.05 8.91
N TYR A 305 14.16 -18.86 8.08
CA TYR A 305 13.06 -19.72 8.53
C TYR A 305 13.51 -20.72 9.60
N THR A 306 14.68 -21.35 9.42
CA THR A 306 15.24 -22.30 10.39
C THR A 306 15.56 -21.62 11.73
N LEU A 307 16.15 -20.42 11.72
CA LEU A 307 16.43 -19.68 12.97
C LEU A 307 15.13 -19.29 13.68
N ASN A 308 14.12 -18.82 12.96
CA ASN A 308 12.81 -18.53 13.54
C ASN A 308 12.17 -19.78 14.15
N ARG A 309 12.28 -20.95 13.50
CA ARG A 309 11.82 -22.23 14.09
C ARG A 309 12.54 -22.57 15.39
N ILE A 310 13.84 -22.31 15.49
CA ILE A 310 14.60 -22.50 16.73
C ILE A 310 14.07 -21.58 17.83
N VAL A 311 13.85 -20.29 17.54
CA VAL A 311 13.27 -19.35 18.51
C VAL A 311 11.92 -19.86 19.04
N TYR A 312 11.02 -20.29 18.16
CA TYR A 312 9.73 -20.84 18.57
C TYR A 312 9.87 -22.12 19.40
N ALA A 313 10.76 -23.03 19.01
CA ALA A 313 11.03 -24.27 19.75
C ALA A 313 11.60 -23.99 21.14
N GLU A 314 12.51 -23.03 21.26
CA GLU A 314 13.11 -22.61 22.53
C GLU A 314 12.10 -21.98 23.48
N GLN A 315 11.21 -21.12 22.97
CA GLN A 315 10.10 -20.57 23.74
C GLN A 315 9.14 -21.68 24.20
N ALA A 316 8.81 -22.64 23.32
CA ALA A 316 8.01 -23.80 23.66
C ALA A 316 8.66 -24.68 24.74
N PHE A 317 9.97 -24.89 24.66
CA PHE A 317 10.72 -25.70 25.64
C PHE A 317 10.76 -25.01 27.01
N LYS A 318 11.07 -23.72 27.05
CA LYS A 318 11.19 -22.96 28.30
C LYS A 318 9.84 -22.75 28.99
N ILE A 319 8.83 -22.32 28.24
CA ILE A 319 7.53 -21.89 28.77
C ILE A 319 6.53 -23.06 28.75
N HIS A 320 6.25 -23.61 27.58
CA HIS A 320 5.14 -24.56 27.40
C HIS A 320 5.45 -25.96 27.94
N LYS A 321 6.73 -26.36 27.95
CA LYS A 321 7.21 -27.59 28.60
C LYS A 321 7.70 -27.36 30.04
N GLU A 322 7.52 -26.14 30.56
CA GLU A 322 7.84 -25.73 31.94
C GLU A 322 9.28 -26.02 32.38
N LYS A 323 10.23 -26.13 31.45
CA LYS A 323 11.63 -26.46 31.77
C LYS A 323 12.37 -25.30 32.44
N LYS A 324 11.86 -24.06 32.33
CA LYS A 324 12.42 -22.82 32.91
C LYS A 324 13.88 -22.53 32.50
N ARG A 325 14.32 -23.11 31.39
CA ARG A 325 15.61 -22.92 30.73
C ARG A 325 15.45 -23.17 29.24
N TYR A 326 16.41 -22.73 28.45
CA TYR A 326 16.54 -23.10 27.04
C TYR A 326 17.15 -24.50 26.89
N GLY A 327 16.87 -25.14 25.76
CA GLY A 327 17.20 -26.56 25.50
C GLY A 327 18.33 -26.73 24.49
N THR A 328 19.13 -27.79 24.61
CA THR A 328 20.04 -28.13 23.51
C THR A 328 19.25 -28.64 22.30
N LEU A 329 19.89 -28.68 21.12
CA LEU A 329 19.21 -29.14 19.92
C LEU A 329 18.65 -30.57 20.07
N GLU A 330 19.38 -31.45 20.75
CA GLU A 330 18.95 -32.81 21.05
C GLU A 330 17.71 -32.86 21.94
N GLU A 331 17.59 -31.92 22.89
CA GLU A 331 16.44 -31.82 23.78
C GLU A 331 15.20 -31.28 23.04
N LEU A 332 15.38 -30.30 22.16
CA LEU A 332 14.31 -29.79 21.31
C LEU A 332 13.76 -30.88 20.37
N VAL A 333 14.65 -31.72 19.82
CA VAL A 333 14.25 -32.89 19.02
C VAL A 333 13.59 -33.96 19.89
N GLY A 334 14.13 -34.25 21.07
CA GLY A 334 13.60 -35.24 22.00
C GLY A 334 12.18 -34.91 22.49
N GLU A 335 11.88 -33.63 22.68
CA GLU A 335 10.54 -33.13 23.07
C GLU A 335 9.59 -32.90 21.88
N GLN A 336 10.02 -33.26 20.67
CA GLN A 336 9.28 -33.11 19.40
C GLN A 336 8.94 -31.66 19.05
N LEU A 337 9.74 -30.70 19.54
CA LEU A 337 9.62 -29.28 19.18
C LEU A 337 10.35 -28.98 17.86
N LEU A 338 11.35 -29.81 17.53
CA LEU A 338 12.00 -29.85 16.22
C LEU A 338 12.02 -31.29 15.69
N GLU A 339 11.99 -31.43 14.37
CA GLU A 339 12.16 -32.72 13.71
C GLU A 339 13.65 -33.12 13.72
N LYS A 340 13.94 -34.42 13.78
CA LYS A 340 15.32 -34.94 13.81
C LYS A 340 16.20 -34.43 12.66
N ASP A 341 15.60 -34.25 11.48
CA ASP A 341 16.28 -33.84 10.26
C ASP A 341 15.90 -32.41 9.82
N PHE A 342 15.41 -31.57 10.75
CA PHE A 342 14.88 -30.23 10.44
C PHE A 342 15.90 -29.32 9.71
N ASN A 343 17.20 -29.57 9.87
CA ASN A 343 18.28 -28.81 9.24
C ASN A 343 19.01 -29.59 8.12
N ALA A 344 18.63 -30.84 7.85
CA ALA A 344 19.37 -31.74 6.94
C ALA A 344 19.38 -31.24 5.49
N HIS A 345 18.28 -30.62 5.05
CA HIS A 345 18.12 -30.09 3.69
C HIS A 345 18.45 -28.60 3.58
N THR A 346 19.05 -28.01 4.60
CA THR A 346 19.44 -26.60 4.56
C THR A 346 20.81 -26.46 3.90
N GLU A 347 20.99 -25.42 3.11
CA GLU A 347 22.30 -25.09 2.55
C GLU A 347 23.19 -24.28 3.52
N TYR A 348 22.80 -24.28 4.79
CA TYR A 348 23.42 -23.55 5.88
C TYR A 348 23.82 -24.52 6.99
N LYS A 349 24.96 -24.25 7.62
CA LYS A 349 25.36 -24.89 8.87
C LYS A 349 24.69 -24.11 10.00
N VAL A 350 23.84 -24.80 10.75
CA VAL A 350 23.14 -24.22 11.90
C VAL A 350 23.75 -24.78 13.18
N GLU A 351 24.14 -23.89 14.08
CA GLU A 351 24.69 -24.23 15.39
C GLU A 351 23.85 -23.54 16.46
N LEU A 352 23.46 -24.27 17.50
CA LEU A 352 22.67 -23.80 18.63
C LEU A 352 23.42 -24.10 19.92
N ASN A 353 23.70 -23.07 20.71
CA ASN A 353 24.24 -23.20 22.05
C ASN A 353 23.21 -22.67 23.05
N ALA A 354 22.73 -23.52 23.95
CA ALA A 354 21.80 -23.14 25.01
C ALA A 354 22.41 -23.43 26.39
N VAL A 355 22.43 -22.43 27.25
CA VAL A 355 22.97 -22.53 28.62
C VAL A 355 22.07 -21.78 29.58
N GLY A 356 21.33 -22.54 30.41
CA GLY A 356 20.43 -21.96 31.41
C GLY A 356 19.38 -21.08 30.77
N ASP A 357 19.41 -19.79 31.08
CA ASP A 357 18.42 -18.82 30.61
C ASP A 357 18.84 -18.03 29.36
N ARG A 358 19.86 -18.51 28.64
CA ARG A 358 20.30 -17.93 27.37
C ARG A 358 20.43 -19.00 26.30
N PHE A 359 20.21 -18.60 25.05
CA PHE A 359 20.60 -19.38 23.89
C PHE A 359 21.12 -18.45 22.81
N GLU A 360 21.97 -19.01 21.96
CA GLU A 360 22.42 -18.37 20.72
C GLU A 360 22.34 -19.41 19.61
N ALA A 361 21.84 -18.98 18.45
CA ALA A 361 21.85 -19.79 17.25
C ALA A 361 22.48 -19.01 16.10
N THR A 362 23.37 -19.67 15.36
CA THR A 362 23.98 -19.11 14.15
C THR A 362 23.63 -19.95 12.93
N ALA A 363 23.50 -19.28 11.79
CA ALA A 363 23.39 -19.93 10.49
C ALA A 363 24.47 -19.38 9.56
N THR A 364 25.41 -20.24 9.15
CA THR A 364 26.53 -19.90 8.25
C THR A 364 26.38 -20.65 6.93
N PRO A 365 26.55 -20.03 5.75
CA PRO A 365 26.39 -20.74 4.48
C PRO A 365 27.39 -21.89 4.33
N LYS A 366 26.93 -23.08 3.93
CA LYS A 366 27.82 -24.24 3.68
C LYS A 366 28.77 -23.97 2.51
N ASN A 367 28.28 -23.27 1.48
CA ASN A 367 29.04 -22.85 0.31
C ASN A 367 28.88 -21.34 0.09
N TYR A 368 29.76 -20.55 0.71
CA TYR A 368 29.76 -19.09 0.58
C TYR A 368 29.75 -18.65 -0.90
N GLY A 369 28.88 -17.70 -1.23
CA GLY A 369 28.69 -17.17 -2.58
C GLY A 369 27.87 -18.06 -3.53
N LYS A 370 27.64 -19.34 -3.20
CA LYS A 370 26.82 -20.26 -4.00
C LYS A 370 25.46 -20.52 -3.40
N THR A 371 25.42 -20.75 -2.09
CA THR A 371 24.18 -21.09 -1.38
C THR A 371 23.76 -20.03 -0.38
N GLY A 372 24.61 -19.02 -0.17
CA GLY A 372 24.37 -17.94 0.76
C GLY A 372 25.56 -17.00 0.83
N ARG A 373 25.31 -15.72 1.11
CA ARG A 373 26.36 -14.68 1.26
C ARG A 373 26.37 -14.14 2.68
N ARG A 374 25.19 -14.00 3.29
CA ARG A 374 25.08 -13.56 4.68
C ARG A 374 25.14 -14.73 5.65
N SER A 375 25.67 -14.46 6.82
CA SER A 375 25.50 -15.28 8.01
C SER A 375 24.49 -14.62 8.93
N PHE A 376 23.81 -15.44 9.74
CA PHE A 376 22.73 -14.98 10.61
C PHE A 376 22.95 -15.44 12.04
N PHE A 377 22.46 -14.64 12.98
CA PHE A 377 22.54 -14.82 14.42
C PHE A 377 21.16 -14.53 15.03
N VAL A 378 20.77 -15.29 16.06
CA VAL A 378 19.62 -14.98 16.90
C VAL A 378 19.89 -15.46 18.32
N ASP A 379 19.32 -14.78 19.30
CA ASP A 379 19.44 -15.08 20.72
C ASP A 379 18.06 -15.05 21.41
N GLU A 380 18.04 -15.00 22.75
CA GLU A 380 16.82 -14.95 23.55
C GLU A 380 15.88 -13.77 23.24
N THR A 381 16.37 -12.72 22.56
CA THR A 381 15.54 -11.59 22.13
C THR A 381 14.62 -11.93 20.97
N GLY A 382 14.90 -13.02 20.25
CA GLY A 382 14.19 -13.42 19.03
C GLY A 382 14.44 -12.51 17.82
N THR A 383 15.30 -11.49 17.94
CA THR A 383 15.66 -10.62 16.82
C THR A 383 16.76 -11.27 15.98
N VAL A 384 16.45 -11.60 14.73
CA VAL A 384 17.45 -12.14 13.80
C VAL A 384 18.35 -11.01 13.30
N ARG A 385 19.66 -11.22 13.40
CA ARG A 385 20.72 -10.30 12.98
C ARG A 385 21.59 -10.97 11.93
N GLY A 386 22.22 -10.19 11.06
CA GLY A 386 23.06 -10.78 10.04
C GLY A 386 23.75 -9.80 9.10
N ALA A 387 24.92 -10.21 8.64
CA ALA A 387 25.74 -9.49 7.68
C ALA A 387 26.55 -10.47 6.81
N ASP A 388 27.18 -9.95 5.76
CA ASP A 388 28.16 -10.72 4.97
C ASP A 388 29.49 -10.76 5.72
N HIS A 389 29.82 -11.91 6.28
CA HIS A 389 31.06 -12.17 7.01
C HIS A 389 32.04 -13.04 6.22
N GLY A 390 31.88 -13.14 4.89
CA GLY A 390 32.77 -13.96 4.06
C GLY A 390 32.72 -15.46 4.41
N GLY A 391 31.56 -15.95 4.86
CA GLY A 391 31.37 -17.34 5.28
C GLY A 391 31.76 -17.63 6.74
N LYS A 392 32.00 -16.61 7.57
CA LYS A 392 32.15 -16.77 9.03
C LYS A 392 30.81 -16.57 9.76
N PRO A 393 30.65 -17.06 11.00
CA PRO A 393 29.43 -16.85 11.78
C PRO A 393 29.13 -15.38 12.02
N ALA A 394 27.84 -15.04 12.08
CA ALA A 394 27.35 -13.73 12.53
C ALA A 394 27.30 -13.65 14.06
N THR A 395 27.12 -12.43 14.57
CA THR A 395 27.18 -12.11 16.01
C THR A 395 26.04 -11.18 16.45
N ALA A 396 25.89 -10.97 17.75
CA ALA A 396 24.92 -10.03 18.31
C ALA A 396 25.16 -8.56 17.90
N ASP A 397 26.38 -8.22 17.47
CA ASP A 397 26.74 -6.87 17.02
C ASP A 397 26.26 -6.58 15.58
N ASP A 398 25.79 -7.60 14.86
CA ASP A 398 25.27 -7.43 13.51
C ASP A 398 23.93 -6.67 13.50
N PRO A 399 23.64 -5.95 12.41
CA PRO A 399 22.37 -5.26 12.27
C PRO A 399 21.21 -6.27 12.22
N PRO A 400 20.02 -5.88 12.70
CA PRO A 400 18.82 -6.67 12.52
C PRO A 400 18.53 -6.88 11.02
N VAL A 401 18.02 -8.06 10.68
CA VAL A 401 17.58 -8.39 9.32
C VAL A 401 16.08 -8.16 9.24
N ASP A 402 15.66 -7.35 8.27
CA ASP A 402 14.25 -7.11 7.92
C ASP A 402 13.59 -8.33 7.27
#